data_AF-A0A445MXX8-F1
#
_entry.id   AF-A0A445MXX8-F1
#
_cell.length_a   1.000
_cell.length_b   1.000
_cell.length_c   1.000
_cell.angle_alpha   90.00
_cell.angle_beta   90.00
_cell.angle_gamma   90.00
#
_symmetry.space_group_name_H-M   'P 1'
#
loop_
_entity.id
_entity.type
_entity.pdbx_description
1 polymer ?
#
loop_
_entity_poly.entity_id
_entity_poly.type
_entity_poly.pdbx_seq_one_letter_code
_entity_poly.pdbx_strand_id
1 'polypeptide(L)'
;MNETLHQAAQAYLEHLRTQGKKERTLYTYGKDFEQIEAFFGAERKLSSVLIPHVGKFFKSDALLKLPNGRERSAPTVEKTKRVLRMFLIWAKETGRIDKLPLPKDTPMGRSAKKGGQRDDEHDSIEAPAAEQS
;
A
#
# COMPACT_ATOMS: atom_id res chain seq x y z
N MET A 1 3.96 15.73 -14.90
CA MET A 1 3.99 14.32 -15.33
C MET A 1 2.56 13.81 -15.56
N ASN A 2 2.35 12.98 -16.57
CA ASN A 2 1.03 12.50 -17.01
C ASN A 2 0.94 10.96 -16.83
N GLU A 3 1.40 10.48 -15.67
CA GLU A 3 1.43 9.05 -15.31
C GLU A 3 0.15 8.68 -14.54
N THR A 4 -0.41 7.50 -14.82
CA THR A 4 -1.57 6.97 -14.10
C THR A 4 -1.17 6.36 -12.76
N LEU A 5 -2.13 6.18 -11.88
CA LEU A 5 -1.93 5.50 -10.59
C LEU A 5 -1.39 4.09 -10.82
N HIS A 6 -1.93 3.37 -11.81
CA HIS A 6 -1.50 2.02 -12.13
C HIS A 6 -0.04 1.96 -12.62
N GLN A 7 0.35 2.83 -13.55
CA GLN A 7 1.72 2.89 -14.05
C GLN A 7 2.71 3.15 -12.91
N ALA A 8 2.39 4.09 -12.03
CA ALA A 8 3.23 4.40 -10.89
C ALA A 8 3.28 3.26 -9.85
N ALA A 9 2.16 2.56 -9.63
CA ALA A 9 2.11 1.40 -8.75
C ALA A 9 3.01 0.26 -9.26
N GLN A 10 2.97 -0.03 -10.58
CA GLN A 10 3.87 -1.00 -11.20
C GLN A 10 5.33 -0.59 -11.09
N ALA A 11 5.65 0.68 -11.35
CA ALA A 11 6.99 1.21 -11.20
C ALA A 11 7.51 1.12 -9.75
N TYR A 12 6.62 1.30 -8.77
CA TYR A 12 6.94 1.14 -7.35
C TYR A 12 7.19 -0.33 -6.97
N LEU A 13 6.37 -1.26 -7.44
CA LEU A 13 6.58 -2.69 -7.21
C LEU A 13 7.91 -3.16 -7.82
N GLU A 14 8.23 -2.70 -9.03
CA GLU A 14 9.51 -2.97 -9.67
C GLU A 14 10.68 -2.35 -8.90
N HIS A 15 10.52 -1.11 -8.41
CA HIS A 15 11.51 -0.51 -7.52
C HIS A 15 11.77 -1.38 -6.28
N LEU A 16 10.72 -1.88 -5.62
CA LEU A 16 10.87 -2.78 -4.47
C LEU A 16 11.54 -4.10 -4.84
N ARG A 17 11.27 -4.65 -6.03
CA ARG A 17 11.95 -5.82 -6.58
C ARG A 17 13.45 -5.56 -6.73
N THR A 18 13.84 -4.43 -7.33
CA THR A 18 15.27 -4.06 -7.48
C THR A 18 15.97 -3.84 -6.13
N GLN A 19 15.22 -3.54 -5.07
CA GLN A 19 15.73 -3.47 -3.69
C GLN A 19 15.82 -4.84 -3.00
N GLY A 20 15.54 -5.94 -3.71
CA GLY A 20 15.63 -7.30 -3.18
C GLY A 20 14.46 -7.73 -2.31
N LYS A 21 13.27 -7.09 -2.43
CA LYS A 21 12.07 -7.58 -1.74
C LYS A 21 11.65 -8.94 -2.31
N LYS A 22 11.27 -9.87 -1.42
CA LYS A 22 10.82 -11.22 -1.79
C LYS A 22 9.57 -11.14 -2.68
N GLU A 23 9.46 -12.04 -3.66
CA GLU A 23 8.30 -12.11 -4.56
C GLU A 23 6.97 -12.28 -3.80
N ARG A 24 6.97 -13.00 -2.66
CA ARG A 24 5.77 -13.12 -1.81
C ARG A 24 5.30 -11.76 -1.28
N THR A 25 6.22 -10.90 -0.85
CA THR A 25 5.90 -9.54 -0.40
C THR A 25 5.33 -8.72 -1.54
N LEU A 26 5.98 -8.75 -2.71
CA LEU A 26 5.53 -8.04 -3.92
C LEU A 26 4.13 -8.48 -4.34
N TYR A 27 3.85 -9.78 -4.33
CA TYR A 27 2.52 -10.33 -4.60
C TYR A 27 1.47 -9.73 -3.66
N THR A 28 1.74 -9.72 -2.35
CA THR A 28 0.77 -9.18 -1.39
C THR A 28 0.58 -7.67 -1.52
N TYR A 29 1.63 -6.92 -1.86
CA TYR A 29 1.52 -5.48 -2.12
C TYR A 29 0.78 -5.21 -3.43
N GLY A 30 0.93 -6.06 -4.45
CA GLY A 30 0.11 -6.03 -5.66
C GLY A 30 -1.39 -6.16 -5.33
N LYS A 31 -1.75 -7.08 -4.41
CA LYS A 31 -3.14 -7.20 -3.94
C LYS A 31 -3.63 -5.97 -3.17
N ASP A 32 -2.77 -5.32 -2.40
CA ASP A 32 -3.11 -4.04 -1.77
C ASP A 32 -3.34 -2.94 -2.84
N PHE A 33 -2.55 -2.92 -3.93
CA PHE A 33 -2.75 -2.00 -5.05
C PHE A 33 -4.02 -2.26 -5.85
N GLU A 34 -4.38 -3.51 -6.12
CA GLU A 34 -5.67 -3.84 -6.76
C GLU A 34 -6.85 -3.21 -6.01
N GLN A 35 -6.81 -3.26 -4.68
CA GLN A 35 -7.84 -2.66 -3.83
C GLN A 35 -7.80 -1.11 -3.85
N ILE A 36 -6.61 -0.52 -3.82
CA ILE A 36 -6.41 0.92 -3.93
C ILE A 36 -6.93 1.42 -5.30
N GLU A 37 -6.54 0.76 -6.39
CA GLU A 37 -6.95 1.07 -7.75
C GLU A 37 -8.45 0.90 -7.95
N ALA A 38 -9.07 -0.12 -7.35
CA ALA A 38 -10.52 -0.30 -7.39
C ALA A 38 -11.28 0.90 -6.77
N PHE A 39 -10.71 1.58 -5.77
CA PHE A 39 -11.31 2.77 -5.18
C PHE A 39 -10.99 4.06 -5.97
N PHE A 40 -9.74 4.27 -6.36
CA PHE A 40 -9.32 5.52 -7.00
C PHE A 40 -9.53 5.56 -8.51
N GLY A 41 -9.62 4.40 -9.16
CA GLY A 41 -9.50 4.20 -10.60
C GLY A 41 -8.04 4.04 -11.04
N ALA A 42 -7.73 2.93 -11.71
CA ALA A 42 -6.38 2.62 -12.22
C ALA A 42 -5.85 3.69 -13.19
N GLU A 43 -6.72 4.24 -14.04
CA GLU A 43 -6.38 5.27 -15.04
C GLU A 43 -6.29 6.69 -14.45
N ARG A 44 -6.62 6.87 -13.17
CA ARG A 44 -6.54 8.17 -12.53
C ARG A 44 -5.11 8.69 -12.60
N LYS A 45 -4.93 9.95 -13.00
CA LYS A 45 -3.61 10.61 -12.95
C LYS A 45 -3.08 10.64 -11.51
N LEU A 46 -1.87 10.16 -11.29
CA LEU A 46 -1.27 10.12 -9.94
C LEU A 46 -1.21 11.51 -9.29
N SER A 47 -0.83 12.54 -10.07
CA SER A 47 -0.77 13.94 -9.64
C SER A 47 -2.12 14.54 -9.22
N SER A 48 -3.23 13.90 -9.58
CA SER A 48 -4.59 14.32 -9.19
C SER A 48 -5.05 13.73 -7.84
N VAL A 49 -4.26 12.84 -7.24
CA VAL A 49 -4.54 12.30 -5.91
C VAL A 49 -4.22 13.38 -4.88
N LEU A 50 -5.21 13.73 -4.06
CA LEU A 50 -5.13 14.83 -3.08
C LEU A 50 -5.44 14.27 -1.69
N ILE A 51 -5.07 15.03 -0.65
CA ILE A 51 -5.32 14.67 0.76
C ILE A 51 -6.78 14.24 1.01
N PRO A 52 -7.81 14.95 0.50
CA PRO A 52 -9.20 14.53 0.70
C PRO A 52 -9.52 13.18 0.06
N HIS A 53 -8.90 12.84 -1.06
CA HIS A 53 -9.10 11.56 -1.74
C HIS A 53 -8.56 10.40 -0.90
N VAL A 54 -7.36 10.56 -0.34
CA VAL A 54 -6.77 9.57 0.57
C VAL A 54 -7.56 9.45 1.87
N GLY A 55 -8.00 10.58 2.43
CA GLY A 55 -8.88 10.59 3.61
C GLY A 55 -10.20 9.86 3.38
N LYS A 56 -10.80 10.00 2.18
CA LYS A 56 -12.01 9.25 1.79
C LYS A 56 -11.73 7.75 1.68
N PHE A 57 -10.61 7.35 1.05
CA PHE A 57 -10.23 5.94 0.96
C PHE A 57 -10.09 5.28 2.33
N PHE A 58 -9.43 5.95 3.28
CA PHE A 58 -9.21 5.43 4.63
C PHE A 58 -10.49 5.17 5.44
N LYS A 59 -11.60 5.80 5.03
CA LYS A 59 -12.92 5.66 5.64
C LYS A 59 -13.90 4.87 4.77
N SER A 60 -13.44 4.38 3.61
CA SER A 60 -14.31 3.74 2.62
C SER A 60 -14.58 2.29 2.96
N ASP A 61 -15.77 1.81 2.60
CA ASP A 61 -16.10 0.39 2.66
C ASP A 61 -15.18 -0.46 1.77
N ALA A 62 -14.68 0.11 0.66
CA ALA A 62 -13.69 -0.54 -0.19
C ALA A 62 -12.42 -0.93 0.60
N LEU A 63 -12.01 -0.12 1.59
CA LEU A 63 -10.92 -0.46 2.50
C LEU A 63 -11.39 -1.31 3.68
N LEU A 64 -12.48 -0.91 4.33
CA LEU A 64 -12.86 -1.38 5.66
C LEU A 64 -13.73 -2.64 5.66
N LYS A 65 -14.31 -3.03 4.52
CA LYS A 65 -15.20 -4.19 4.42
C LYS A 65 -14.72 -5.22 3.42
N LEU A 66 -15.21 -6.44 3.61
CA LEU A 66 -15.13 -7.55 2.66
C LEU A 66 -16.30 -7.45 1.66
N PRO A 67 -16.26 -8.18 0.53
CA PRO A 67 -17.35 -8.19 -0.46
C PRO A 67 -18.71 -8.62 0.12
N ASN A 68 -18.71 -9.43 1.19
CA ASN A 68 -19.91 -9.84 1.91
C ASN A 68 -20.40 -8.83 2.98
N GLY A 69 -19.80 -7.63 3.03
CA GLY A 69 -20.18 -6.55 3.95
C GLY A 69 -19.61 -6.68 5.37
N ARG A 70 -18.94 -7.79 5.71
CA ARG A 70 -18.28 -7.93 7.02
C ARG A 70 -17.07 -7.02 7.13
N GLU A 71 -16.72 -6.64 8.36
CA GLU A 71 -15.51 -5.87 8.63
C GLU A 71 -14.26 -6.64 8.17
N ARG A 72 -13.36 -5.92 7.50
CA ARG A 72 -12.04 -6.41 7.16
C ARG A 72 -11.18 -6.40 8.42
N SER A 73 -10.31 -7.39 8.55
CA SER A 73 -9.43 -7.48 9.71
C SER A 73 -8.52 -6.24 9.81
N ALA A 74 -8.34 -5.74 11.04
CA ALA A 74 -7.49 -4.59 11.30
C ALA A 74 -6.05 -4.74 10.74
N PRO A 75 -5.38 -5.92 10.84
CA PRO A 75 -4.06 -6.11 10.25
C PRO A 75 -4.02 -5.88 8.73
N THR A 76 -5.05 -6.35 8.00
CA THR A 76 -5.12 -6.13 6.56
C THR A 76 -5.35 -4.66 6.23
N VAL A 77 -6.27 -3.99 6.93
CA VAL A 77 -6.54 -2.55 6.75
C VAL A 77 -5.27 -1.72 6.98
N GLU A 78 -4.57 -1.96 8.08
CA GLU A 78 -3.36 -1.21 8.43
C GLU A 78 -2.22 -1.49 7.44
N LYS A 79 -2.09 -2.72 6.94
CA LYS A 79 -1.13 -3.06 5.88
C LYS A 79 -1.44 -2.29 4.58
N THR A 80 -2.68 -2.28 4.10
CA THR A 80 -3.04 -1.56 2.87
C THR A 80 -2.78 -0.05 3.02
N LYS A 81 -3.11 0.54 4.18
CA LYS A 81 -2.74 1.94 4.48
C LYS A 81 -1.24 2.17 4.46
N ARG A 82 -0.45 1.25 5.05
CA ARG A 82 1.02 1.31 5.05
C ARG A 82 1.58 1.26 3.62
N VAL A 83 1.08 0.36 2.77
CA VAL A 83 1.51 0.23 1.37
C VAL A 83 1.23 1.52 0.61
N LEU A 84 0.00 2.05 0.70
CA LEU A 84 -0.36 3.33 0.06
C LEU A 84 0.54 4.47 0.55
N ARG A 85 0.82 4.53 1.86
CA ARG A 85 1.71 5.54 2.44
C ARG A 85 3.13 5.46 1.88
N MET A 86 3.73 4.27 1.87
CA MET A 86 5.10 4.08 1.36
C MET A 86 5.19 4.43 -0.13
N PHE A 87 4.19 4.03 -0.91
CA PHE A 87 4.07 4.39 -2.31
C PHE A 87 4.03 5.91 -2.53
N LEU A 88 3.18 6.63 -1.80
CA LEU A 88 3.05 8.08 -1.95
C LEU A 88 4.30 8.84 -1.50
N ILE A 89 5.02 8.33 -0.49
CA ILE A 89 6.33 8.87 -0.08
C ILE A 89 7.33 8.68 -1.21
N TRP A 90 7.47 7.45 -1.72
CA TRP A 90 8.37 7.14 -2.84
C TRP A 90 8.04 7.97 -4.09
N ALA A 91 6.76 8.13 -4.41
CA ALA A 91 6.32 8.93 -5.55
C ALA A 91 6.73 10.40 -5.38
N LYS A 92 6.70 10.95 -4.16
CA LYS A 92 7.21 12.29 -3.89
C LYS A 92 8.73 12.35 -3.99
N GLU A 93 9.44 11.40 -3.39
CA GLU A 93 10.92 11.35 -3.40
C GLU A 93 11.50 11.21 -4.82
N THR A 94 10.77 10.54 -5.70
CA THR A 94 11.13 10.37 -7.12
C THR A 94 10.60 11.48 -8.03
N GLY A 95 9.95 12.51 -7.47
CA GLY A 95 9.45 13.67 -8.22
C GLY A 95 8.20 13.39 -9.08
N ARG A 96 7.51 12.26 -8.86
CA ARG A 96 6.26 11.91 -9.57
C ARG A 96 5.07 12.76 -9.14
N ILE A 97 5.10 13.21 -7.89
CA ILE A 97 4.15 14.15 -7.30
C ILE A 97 4.88 15.23 -6.53
N ASP A 98 4.39 16.47 -6.60
CA ASP A 98 4.99 17.60 -5.91
C ASP A 98 4.65 17.61 -4.41
N LYS A 99 3.44 17.20 -4.06
CA LYS A 99 2.89 17.26 -2.70
C LYS A 99 2.48 15.88 -2.24
N LEU A 100 2.79 15.55 -0.99
CA LEU A 100 2.43 14.28 -0.37
C LEU A 100 0.93 14.32 0.03
N PRO A 101 0.06 13.50 -0.58
CA PRO A 101 -1.38 13.60 -0.35
C PRO A 101 -1.82 12.76 0.85
N LEU A 102 -1.12 12.86 1.98
CA LEU A 102 -1.47 12.15 3.21
C LEU A 102 -2.19 13.06 4.21
N PRO A 103 -3.29 12.59 4.85
CA PRO A 103 -3.88 13.27 6.00
C PRO A 103 -2.88 13.43 7.15
N LYS A 104 -2.98 14.53 7.92
CA LYS A 104 -2.06 14.84 9.03
C LYS A 104 -2.03 13.75 10.11
N ASP A 105 -3.16 13.09 10.35
CA ASP A 105 -3.30 12.01 11.33
C ASP A 105 -2.80 10.65 10.83
N THR A 106 -2.25 10.58 9.61
CA THR A 106 -1.71 9.32 9.08
C THR A 106 -0.42 9.00 9.84
N PRO A 107 -0.37 7.89 10.61
CA PRO A 107 0.86 7.52 11.30
C PRO A 107 1.96 7.29 10.25
N MET A 108 3.13 7.91 10.42
CA MET A 108 4.28 7.76 9.52
C MET A 108 5.10 6.48 9.78
N GLY A 109 4.59 5.62 10.66
CA GLY A 109 5.26 4.41 11.13
C GLY A 109 6.06 4.73 12.38
N ARG A 110 6.66 3.70 12.99
CA ARG A 110 7.55 3.89 14.12
C ARG A 110 8.72 4.74 13.62
N SER A 111 8.77 6.01 14.00
CA SER A 111 9.88 6.92 13.67
C SER A 111 11.17 6.19 14.03
N ALA A 112 11.97 5.87 13.02
CA ALA A 112 13.21 5.14 13.20
C ALA A 112 14.11 5.96 14.16
N LYS A 113 14.19 5.54 15.43
CA LYS A 113 15.40 5.79 16.20
C LYS A 113 16.51 5.05 15.45
N LYS A 114 17.36 5.84 14.80
CA LYS A 114 18.65 5.54 14.19
C LYS A 114 19.16 4.12 14.47
N GLY A 115 19.19 3.26 13.44
CA GLY A 115 20.01 2.04 13.43
C GLY A 115 19.29 0.68 13.48
N GLY A 116 17.96 0.60 13.32
CA GLY A 116 17.25 -0.69 13.31
C GLY A 116 17.09 -1.26 11.90
N GLN A 117 17.48 -2.53 11.73
CA GLN A 117 17.21 -3.35 10.54
C GLN A 117 15.71 -3.27 10.17
N ARG A 118 15.42 -3.13 8.87
CA ARG A 118 14.04 -3.12 8.36
C ARG A 118 13.52 -4.56 8.33
N ASP A 119 13.17 -5.08 9.50
CA ASP A 119 12.43 -6.33 9.63
C ASP A 119 11.00 -6.10 9.14
N ASP A 120 10.82 -6.27 7.83
CA ASP A 120 9.51 -6.52 7.24
C ASP A 120 9.09 -7.94 7.67
N GLU A 121 8.58 -8.05 8.90
CA GLU A 121 7.99 -9.24 9.48
C GLU A 121 6.67 -9.56 8.75
N HIS A 122 6.82 -10.07 7.53
CA HIS A 122 5.76 -10.72 6.76
C HIS A 122 6.28 -12.07 6.23
N ASP A 123 7.14 -12.71 7.02
CA ASP A 123 7.81 -13.98 6.75
C ASP A 123 7.31 -15.13 7.64
N SER A 124 6.16 -14.97 8.30
CA SER A 124 5.59 -16.01 9.16
C SER A 124 4.09 -16.11 8.97
N ILE A 125 3.69 -16.62 7.80
CA ILE A 125 2.45 -17.39 7.72
C ILE A 125 2.88 -18.77 7.25
N GLU A 126 3.28 -19.59 8.22
CA GLU A 126 3.38 -21.03 8.07
C GLU A 126 2.02 -21.52 7.55
N ALA A 127 2.01 -22.16 6.38
CA ALA A 127 0.81 -22.81 5.89
C ALA A 127 0.40 -23.88 6.92
N PRO A 128 -0.89 -24.04 7.28
CA PRO A 128 -1.29 -25.15 8.12
C PRO A 128 -0.91 -26.44 7.40
N ALA A 129 -0.15 -27.29 8.09
CA ALA A 129 0.17 -28.63 7.65
C ALA A 129 -1.12 -29.32 7.21
N ALA A 130 -1.16 -29.77 5.96
CA ALA A 130 -2.20 -30.65 5.49
C ALA A 130 -2.07 -31.97 6.26
N GLU A 131 -2.99 -32.16 7.19
CA GLU A 131 -3.16 -33.40 7.93
C GLU A 131 -3.64 -34.52 6.98
N GLN A 132 -3.18 -35.72 7.30
CA GLN A 132 -3.15 -36.93 6.51
C GLN A 132 -4.52 -37.51 6.17
N SER A 133 -4.59 -38.25 5.06
CA SER A 133 -5.35 -39.51 4.93
C SER A 133 -4.74 -40.35 3.83
#